data_AF-A0A101GFJ4-F1
#
_entry.id   AF-A0A101GFJ4-F1
#
_cell.length_a   1.000
_cell.length_b   1.000
_cell.length_c   1.000
_cell.angle_alpha   90.00
_cell.angle_beta   90.00
_cell.angle_gamma   90.00
#
_symmetry.space_group_name_H-M   'P 1'
#
loop_
_entity.id
_entity.type
_entity.pdbx_description
1 polymer ?
#
loop_
_entity_poly.entity_id
_entity_poly.type
_entity_poly.pdbx_seq_one_letter_code
_entity_poly.pdbx_strand_id
1 'polypeptide(L)'
;MEITRATAVVDTHTGGEPTRIIIGGGPWLPGKTMGERWVYLRENLKDFRDFVMHEPRGHSDMFGAFLTSPVREDSHYGVLFMDSGEGVSMCGHGSIGTANAVVELGMVPRKEPVTSVVLDTPAGQV
;
A
#
# COMPACT_ATOMS: atom_id res chain seq x y z
N MET A 1 -24.87 11.58 -9.90
CA MET A 1 -23.66 11.79 -9.08
C MET A 1 -22.49 11.89 -10.04
N GLU A 2 -21.75 13.00 -10.02
CA GLU A 2 -20.51 13.14 -10.78
C GLU A 2 -19.36 12.52 -9.97
N ILE A 3 -18.67 11.53 -10.53
CA ILE A 3 -17.56 10.84 -9.86
C ILE A 3 -16.26 11.48 -10.33
N THR A 4 -15.58 12.19 -9.44
CA THR A 4 -14.29 12.82 -9.75
C THR A 4 -13.09 11.95 -9.38
N ARG A 5 -13.26 10.99 -8.46
CA ARG A 5 -12.24 10.03 -8.03
C ARG A 5 -12.86 8.72 -7.55
N ALA A 6 -12.16 7.61 -7.79
CA ALA A 6 -12.52 6.30 -7.28
C ALA A 6 -11.26 5.46 -7.03
N THR A 7 -11.22 4.74 -5.92
CA THR A 7 -10.15 3.79 -5.59
C THR A 7 -10.77 2.53 -4.99
N ALA A 8 -10.21 1.38 -5.34
CA ALA A 8 -10.59 0.09 -4.78
C ALA A 8 -9.61 -0.25 -3.66
N VAL A 9 -10.16 -0.61 -2.49
CA VAL A 9 -9.37 -0.89 -1.29
C VAL A 9 -9.78 -2.19 -0.63
N VAL A 10 -8.84 -2.77 0.10
CA VAL A 10 -9.05 -3.91 0.99
C VAL A 10 -8.55 -3.48 2.36
N ASP A 11 -9.46 -3.36 3.32
CA ASP A 11 -9.10 -3.00 4.69
C ASP A 11 -8.79 -4.27 5.49
N THR A 12 -7.67 -4.25 6.21
CA THR A 12 -7.21 -5.33 7.10
C THR A 12 -6.85 -4.75 8.46
N HIS A 13 -6.60 -5.62 9.45
CA HIS A 13 -5.96 -5.23 10.69
C HIS A 13 -4.89 -6.24 11.07
N THR A 14 -3.82 -5.78 11.72
CA THR A 14 -2.77 -6.64 12.28
C THR A 14 -2.55 -6.23 13.72
N GLY A 15 -2.88 -7.09 14.68
CA GLY A 15 -2.82 -6.76 16.10
C GLY A 15 -3.78 -5.64 16.55
N GLY A 16 -4.78 -5.32 15.72
CA GLY A 16 -5.73 -4.22 15.95
C GLY A 16 -5.39 -2.95 15.19
N GLU A 17 -4.15 -2.83 14.69
CA GLU A 17 -3.74 -1.69 13.87
C GLU A 17 -4.31 -1.82 12.45
N PRO A 18 -5.03 -0.81 11.92
CA PRO A 18 -5.67 -0.90 10.62
C PRO A 18 -4.65 -0.83 9.48
N THR A 19 -4.99 -1.37 8.31
CA THR A 19 -4.27 -1.14 7.06
C THR A 19 -5.25 -1.15 5.90
N ARG A 20 -5.43 0.02 5.29
CA ARG A 20 -6.16 0.20 4.04
C ARG A 20 -5.24 -0.05 2.86
N ILE A 21 -5.46 -1.17 2.18
CA ILE A 21 -4.63 -1.59 1.05
C ILE A 21 -5.27 -1.09 -0.24
N ILE A 22 -4.64 -0.14 -0.92
CA ILE A 22 -5.10 0.37 -2.20
C ILE A 22 -4.67 -0.61 -3.30
N ILE A 23 -5.65 -1.29 -3.88
CA ILE A 23 -5.46 -2.33 -4.92
C ILE A 23 -5.81 -1.83 -6.34
N GLY A 24 -6.40 -0.64 -6.46
CA GLY A 24 -6.74 -0.04 -7.76
C GLY A 24 -7.23 1.40 -7.68
N GLY A 25 -7.15 2.13 -8.80
CA GLY A 25 -7.61 3.52 -8.90
C GLY A 25 -6.73 4.57 -8.22
N GLY A 26 -5.48 4.22 -7.89
CA GLY A 26 -4.48 5.16 -7.38
C GLY A 26 -3.79 5.98 -8.49
N PRO A 27 -3.14 7.10 -8.14
CA PRO A 27 -2.40 7.94 -9.08
C PRO A 27 -1.17 7.24 -9.63
N TRP A 28 -0.68 7.71 -10.77
CA TRP A 28 0.60 7.27 -11.32
C TRP A 28 1.78 7.76 -10.46
N LEU A 29 2.79 6.91 -10.29
CA LEU A 29 3.98 7.16 -9.47
C LEU A 29 5.25 7.15 -10.35
N PRO A 30 5.81 8.31 -10.73
CA PRO A 30 7.11 8.38 -11.37
C PRO A 30 8.21 7.88 -10.43
N GLY A 31 9.23 7.28 -11.02
CA GLY A 31 10.43 6.85 -10.30
C GLY A 31 10.93 5.50 -10.79
N LYS A 32 12.26 5.40 -10.89
CA LYS A 32 13.02 4.19 -11.19
C LYS A 32 13.26 3.32 -9.96
N THR A 33 13.10 3.88 -8.76
CA THR A 33 13.24 3.15 -7.49
C THR A 33 11.99 3.30 -6.63
N MET A 34 11.79 2.37 -5.68
CA MET A 34 10.70 2.49 -4.71
C MET A 34 10.85 3.75 -3.83
N GLY A 35 12.10 4.13 -3.51
CA GLY A 35 12.40 5.37 -2.79
C GLY A 35 11.98 6.62 -3.57
N GLU A 36 12.28 6.70 -4.87
CA GLU A 36 11.84 7.82 -5.71
C GLU A 36 10.32 7.94 -5.78
N ARG A 37 9.62 6.80 -5.92
CA ARG A 37 8.15 6.78 -5.92
C ARG A 37 7.56 7.19 -4.57
N TRP A 38 8.20 6.79 -3.47
CA TRP A 38 7.80 7.19 -2.12
C TRP A 38 7.95 8.69 -1.88
N VAL A 39 9.09 9.26 -2.30
CA VAL A 39 9.32 10.72 -2.26
C VAL A 39 8.25 11.44 -3.08
N TYR A 40 7.95 10.96 -4.29
CA TYR A 40 6.91 11.56 -5.12
C TYR A 40 5.52 11.50 -4.48
N LEU A 41 5.13 10.35 -3.92
CA LEU A 41 3.88 10.19 -3.18
C LEU A 41 3.78 11.20 -2.03
N ARG A 42 4.86 11.37 -1.27
CA ARG A 42 4.91 12.27 -0.13
C ARG A 42 4.83 13.75 -0.52
N GLU A 43 5.53 14.15 -1.56
CA GLU A 43 5.71 15.55 -1.91
C GLU A 43 4.64 16.08 -2.88
N ASN A 44 4.07 15.21 -3.72
CA ASN A 44 3.22 15.64 -4.85
C ASN A 44 1.78 15.12 -4.77
N LEU A 45 1.51 14.10 -3.94
CA LEU A 45 0.22 13.42 -3.92
C LEU A 45 -0.50 13.57 -2.57
N LYS A 46 -0.30 14.71 -1.89
CA LYS A 46 -1.00 15.03 -0.62
C LYS A 46 -2.51 14.84 -0.75
N ASP A 47 -3.11 15.38 -1.80
CA ASP A 47 -4.54 15.32 -2.03
C ASP A 47 -5.08 13.87 -2.18
N PHE A 48 -4.30 12.97 -2.79
CA PHE A 48 -4.66 11.55 -2.82
C PHE A 48 -4.52 10.89 -1.44
N ARG A 49 -3.44 11.17 -0.71
CA ARG A 49 -3.24 10.65 0.66
C ARG A 49 -4.36 11.10 1.59
N ASP A 50 -4.71 12.38 1.55
CA ASP A 50 -5.81 12.95 2.34
C ASP A 50 -7.14 12.25 2.01
N PHE A 51 -7.40 11.99 0.72
CA PHE A 51 -8.61 11.31 0.26
C PHE A 51 -8.75 9.89 0.84
N VAL A 52 -7.66 9.15 1.02
CA VAL A 52 -7.72 7.76 1.52
C VAL A 52 -7.54 7.63 3.04
N MET A 53 -6.81 8.56 3.68
CA MET A 53 -6.43 8.48 5.09
C MET A 53 -7.36 9.26 6.03
N HIS A 54 -7.89 10.40 5.61
CA HIS A 54 -8.61 11.29 6.52
C HIS A 54 -10.14 11.10 6.49
N GLU A 55 -10.78 11.60 7.54
CA GLU A 55 -12.23 11.72 7.59
C GLU A 55 -12.75 12.50 6.36
N PRO A 56 -13.91 12.10 5.80
CA PRO A 56 -14.86 11.10 6.31
C PRO A 56 -14.58 9.65 5.88
N ARG A 57 -13.46 9.38 5.17
CA ARG A 57 -13.19 8.05 4.59
C ARG A 57 -12.27 7.20 5.46
N GLY A 58 -11.33 7.84 6.16
CA GLY A 58 -10.49 7.23 7.18
C GLY A 58 -10.68 7.94 8.52
N HIS A 59 -9.61 8.04 9.30
CA HIS A 59 -9.59 8.62 10.65
C HIS A 59 -8.14 8.94 11.05
N SER A 60 -7.93 9.52 12.24
CA SER A 60 -6.61 9.91 12.77
C SER A 60 -5.59 8.78 12.73
N ASP A 61 -6.01 7.57 13.08
CA ASP A 61 -5.15 6.38 13.16
C ASP A 61 -5.23 5.49 11.91
N MET A 62 -5.69 6.03 10.78
CA MET A 62 -5.73 5.25 9.53
C MET A 62 -4.32 5.07 8.98
N PHE A 63 -4.01 3.85 8.57
CA PHE A 63 -2.76 3.50 7.92
C PHE A 63 -3.05 2.88 6.55
N GLY A 64 -2.23 3.21 5.56
CA GLY A 64 -2.41 2.83 4.17
C GLY A 64 -1.23 2.09 3.58
N ALA A 65 -1.52 1.16 2.67
CA ALA A 65 -0.55 0.46 1.83
C ALA A 65 -0.97 0.59 0.36
N PHE A 66 -0.21 1.36 -0.42
CA PHE A 66 -0.48 1.51 -1.86
C PHE A 66 0.29 0.46 -2.65
N LEU A 67 -0.43 -0.52 -3.20
CA LEU A 67 0.14 -1.52 -4.10
C LEU A 67 0.48 -0.91 -5.45
N THR A 68 1.66 -1.25 -5.94
CA THR A 68 2.23 -0.80 -7.21
C THR A 68 2.93 -1.97 -7.90
N SER A 69 3.31 -1.79 -9.16
CA SER A 69 4.29 -2.69 -9.78
C SER A 69 5.61 -2.61 -9.02
N PRO A 70 6.29 -3.73 -8.72
CA PRO A 70 7.59 -3.68 -8.08
C PRO A 70 8.63 -3.04 -9.01
N VAL A 71 9.75 -2.58 -8.44
CA VAL A 71 10.93 -2.20 -9.22
C VAL A 71 11.83 -3.42 -9.41
N ARG A 72 11.92 -4.30 -8.41
CA ARG A 72 12.66 -5.56 -8.49
C ARG A 72 11.83 -6.67 -9.13
N GLU A 73 12.43 -7.40 -10.06
CA GLU A 73 11.76 -8.46 -10.84
C GLU A 73 11.40 -9.71 -10.01
N ASP A 74 12.08 -9.91 -8.89
CA ASP A 74 11.84 -11.02 -7.95
C ASP A 74 10.86 -10.67 -6.81
N SER A 75 10.27 -9.47 -6.85
CA SER A 75 9.15 -9.09 -5.98
C SER A 75 7.81 -9.35 -6.64
N HIS A 76 6.79 -9.69 -5.83
CA HIS A 76 5.43 -9.81 -6.35
C HIS A 76 4.77 -8.43 -6.53
N TYR A 77 4.97 -7.54 -5.57
CA TYR A 77 4.39 -6.19 -5.57
C TYR A 77 5.35 -5.17 -4.98
N GLY A 78 5.25 -3.93 -5.45
CA GLY A 78 5.80 -2.78 -4.75
C GLY A 78 4.78 -2.21 -3.78
N VAL A 79 5.22 -1.78 -2.59
CA VAL A 79 4.32 -1.23 -1.57
C VAL A 79 4.85 0.10 -1.06
N LEU A 80 4.00 1.13 -1.09
CA LEU A 80 4.27 2.43 -0.47
C LEU A 80 3.34 2.62 0.72
N PHE A 81 3.91 2.81 1.91
CA PHE A 81 3.12 3.03 3.12
C PHE A 81 2.84 4.51 3.35
N MET A 82 1.65 4.82 3.86
CA MET A 82 1.22 6.15 4.25
C MET A 82 0.41 6.09 5.54
N ASP A 83 0.48 7.12 6.36
CA ASP A 83 -0.37 7.33 7.52
C ASP A 83 -1.12 8.67 7.36
N SER A 84 -1.84 9.09 8.40
CA SER A 84 -2.48 10.41 8.44
C SER A 84 -1.51 11.60 8.43
N GLY A 85 -0.20 11.34 8.48
CA GLY A 85 0.86 12.33 8.32
C GLY A 85 1.52 12.23 6.94
N GLU A 86 2.77 11.78 6.91
CA GLU A 86 3.57 11.74 5.68
C GLU A 86 3.80 10.32 5.13
N GLY A 87 3.58 9.29 5.95
CA GLY A 87 3.96 7.92 5.67
C GLY A 87 5.38 7.54 6.11
N VAL A 88 5.63 6.23 6.08
CA VAL A 88 6.91 5.62 6.50
C VAL A 88 7.49 4.76 5.38
N SER A 89 8.81 4.58 5.38
CA SER A 89 9.50 3.81 4.32
C SER A 89 9.31 2.29 4.43
N MET A 90 8.93 1.78 5.60
CA MET A 90 8.56 0.38 5.85
C MET A 90 7.63 0.31 7.06
N CYS A 91 6.73 -0.67 7.09
CA CYS A 91 5.85 -0.91 8.22
C CYS A 91 5.54 -2.41 8.42
N GLY A 92 5.73 -2.92 9.64
CA GLY A 92 5.57 -4.33 9.96
C GLY A 92 4.11 -4.80 9.88
N HIS A 93 3.20 -4.10 10.56
CA HIS A 93 1.76 -4.45 10.56
C HIS A 93 1.17 -4.30 9.16
N GLY A 94 1.56 -3.24 8.44
CA GLY A 94 1.16 -3.01 7.05
C GLY A 94 1.66 -4.11 6.11
N SER A 95 2.89 -4.59 6.29
CA SER A 95 3.45 -5.68 5.48
C SER A 95 2.73 -7.01 5.73
N ILE A 96 2.44 -7.33 6.99
CA ILE A 96 1.68 -8.55 7.35
C ILE A 96 0.27 -8.51 6.76
N GLY A 97 -0.46 -7.41 6.97
CA GLY A 97 -1.81 -7.23 6.43
C GLY A 97 -1.83 -7.31 4.90
N THR A 98 -0.86 -6.66 4.25
CA THR A 98 -0.73 -6.65 2.79
C THR A 98 -0.41 -8.04 2.24
N ALA A 99 0.59 -8.72 2.80
CA ALA A 99 0.99 -10.06 2.38
C ALA A 99 -0.16 -11.07 2.51
N ASN A 100 -0.92 -10.99 3.62
CA ASN A 100 -2.09 -11.83 3.81
C ASN A 100 -3.17 -11.52 2.76
N ALA A 101 -3.50 -10.25 2.56
CA ALA A 101 -4.54 -9.84 1.61
C ALA A 101 -4.25 -10.28 0.18
N VAL A 102 -3.01 -10.13 -0.31
CA VAL A 102 -2.68 -10.52 -1.70
C VAL A 102 -2.76 -12.03 -1.92
N VAL A 103 -2.54 -12.85 -0.89
CA VAL A 103 -2.73 -14.31 -0.98
C VAL A 103 -4.22 -14.66 -0.95
N GLU A 104 -4.99 -14.10 -0.01
CA GLU A 104 -6.42 -14.37 0.13
C GLU A 104 -7.24 -13.90 -1.08
N LEU A 105 -6.81 -12.82 -1.74
CA LEU A 105 -7.42 -12.33 -2.98
C LEU A 105 -6.99 -13.13 -4.22
N GLY A 106 -6.10 -14.11 -4.08
CA GLY A 106 -5.55 -14.89 -5.19
C GLY A 106 -4.63 -14.09 -6.12
N MET A 107 -4.15 -12.92 -5.68
CA MET A 107 -3.21 -12.08 -6.41
C MET A 107 -1.80 -12.68 -6.40
N VAL A 108 -1.44 -13.37 -5.32
CA VAL A 108 -0.29 -14.27 -5.24
C VAL A 108 -0.80 -15.71 -5.09
N PRO A 109 -0.35 -16.67 -5.92
CA PRO A 109 -0.79 -18.06 -5.80
C PRO A 109 -0.43 -18.67 -4.45
N ARG A 110 -1.46 -19.16 -3.72
CA ARG A 110 -1.28 -19.88 -2.46
C ARG A 110 -0.56 -21.22 -2.70
N LYS A 111 0.47 -21.46 -1.90
CA LYS A 111 1.24 -22.71 -1.82
C LYS A 111 1.24 -23.22 -0.39
N GLU A 112 1.03 -24.53 -0.22
CA GLU A 112 1.04 -25.19 1.08
C GLU A 112 2.33 -26.01 1.28
N PRO A 113 2.87 -26.09 2.51
CA PRO A 113 2.38 -25.48 3.74
C PRO A 113 2.74 -23.99 3.89
N VAL A 114 3.62 -23.46 3.04
CA VAL A 114 4.14 -22.09 3.14
C VAL A 114 4.02 -21.38 1.80
N THR A 115 3.42 -20.18 1.84
CA THR A 115 3.44 -19.22 0.73
C THR A 115 4.41 -18.11 1.05
N SER A 116 5.36 -17.84 0.15
CA SER A 116 6.28 -16.70 0.29
C SER A 116 5.76 -15.52 -0.51
N VAL A 117 5.62 -14.36 0.14
CA VAL A 117 5.26 -13.09 -0.50
C VAL A 117 6.41 -12.12 -0.31
N VAL A 118 7.07 -11.77 -1.42
CA VAL A 118 8.13 -10.75 -1.48
C VAL A 118 7.53 -9.40 -1.84
N LEU A 119 7.69 -8.40 -0.97
CA LEU A 119 7.23 -7.02 -1.16
C LEU A 119 8.43 -6.08 -1.39
N ASP A 120 8.41 -5.31 -2.45
CA ASP A 120 9.41 -4.27 -2.73
C ASP A 120 9.00 -2.97 -2.02
N THR A 121 9.73 -2.56 -0.98
CA THR A 121 9.45 -1.34 -0.21
C THR A 121 10.54 -0.29 -0.42
N PRO A 122 10.29 0.99 -0.08
CA PRO A 122 11.34 2.01 -0.07
C PRO A 122 12.56 1.67 0.79
N ALA A 123 12.40 0.86 1.84
CA ALA A 123 13.51 0.39 2.68
C ALA A 123 14.24 -0.85 2.14
N GLY A 124 13.73 -1.47 1.07
CA GLY A 124 14.22 -2.71 0.50
C GLY A 124 13.15 -3.80 0.43
N GLN A 125 13.54 -4.98 -0.05
CA GLN A 125 12.66 -6.14 -0.08
C GLN A 125 12.43 -6.69 1.33
N VAL A 126 11.18 -7.07 1.59
CA VAL A 126 10.74 -7.80 2.79
C VAL A 126 9.92 -9.03 2.40
#